data_AF-A0A7J6S8I1-F1
#
_entry.id   AF-A0A7J6S8I1-F1
#
_cell.length_a   1.000
_cell.length_b   1.000
_cell.length_c   1.000
_cell.angle_alpha   90.00
_cell.angle_beta   90.00
_cell.angle_gamma   90.00
#
_symmetry.space_group_name_H-M   'P 1'
#
loop_
_entity.id
_entity.type
_entity.pdbx_description
1 polymer ?
#
loop_
_entity_poly.entity_id
_entity_poly.type
_entity_poly.pdbx_seq_one_letter_code
_entity_poly.pdbx_strand_id
1 'polypeptide(L)'
;MSDSVSSELRSSPPSAAATSQERLHRYDWWKSIGSPRYVTAPMVDQSELAFRMMTRKYGAQFCYTPMMHAKSFATSKKYREKNFETAPGDSPLAAQFCGDNGNIIVEAARHIEDQV
;
A
#
# COMPACT_ATOMS: atom_id res chain seq x y z
N MET A 1 -25.61 31.71 29.17
CA MET A 1 -24.20 31.56 29.56
C MET A 1 -23.82 30.11 29.30
N SER A 2 -24.03 29.56 28.09
CA SER A 2 -23.26 29.77 26.85
C SER A 2 -21.76 29.55 27.06
N ASP A 3 -21.26 28.53 26.33
CA ASP A 3 -19.91 28.29 25.79
C ASP A 3 -19.52 26.81 26.09
N SER A 4 -19.61 25.82 25.19
CA SER A 4 -19.58 25.73 23.72
C SER A 4 -18.29 26.20 23.05
N VAL A 5 -17.12 25.70 23.47
CA VAL A 5 -15.89 25.52 22.66
C VAL A 5 -15.08 24.43 23.38
N SER A 6 -14.83 23.22 22.87
CA SER A 6 -13.92 22.92 21.76
C SER A 6 -14.23 21.55 21.17
N SER A 7 -14.99 21.50 20.07
CA SER A 7 -15.14 20.31 19.21
C SER A 7 -14.37 20.45 17.90
N GLU A 8 -13.34 21.30 17.86
CA GLU A 8 -12.60 21.61 16.63
C GLU A 8 -11.23 20.95 16.66
N LEU A 9 -11.16 19.69 16.23
CA LEU A 9 -10.03 19.20 15.42
C LEU A 9 -10.43 17.97 14.58
N ARG A 10 -11.43 18.15 13.71
CA ARG A 10 -11.67 17.27 12.56
C ARG A 10 -12.03 18.09 11.33
N SER A 11 -11.16 19.03 10.96
CA SER A 11 -11.16 19.53 9.59
C SER A 11 -10.10 18.74 8.82
N SER A 12 -10.55 17.75 8.06
CA SER A 12 -9.73 17.13 7.01
C SER A 12 -9.20 18.22 6.08
N PRO A 13 -7.94 18.14 5.62
CA PRO A 13 -7.44 19.10 4.64
C PRO A 13 -8.32 19.07 3.39
N PRO A 14 -8.52 20.23 2.72
CA PRO A 14 -9.34 20.30 1.53
C PRO A 14 -8.78 19.36 0.47
N SER A 15 -9.61 18.42 0.04
CA SER A 15 -9.33 17.50 -1.05
C SER A 15 -9.07 18.32 -2.30
N ALA A 16 -7.80 18.43 -2.71
CA ALA A 16 -7.47 18.84 -4.07
C ALA A 16 -8.28 17.94 -5.04
N ALA A 17 -8.89 18.57 -6.04
CA ALA A 17 -9.89 17.98 -6.92
C ALA A 17 -9.36 16.70 -7.59
N ALA A 18 -9.68 15.54 -7.00
CA ALA A 18 -9.52 14.25 -7.63
C ALA A 18 -10.75 14.01 -8.50
N THR A 19 -10.54 13.81 -9.79
CA THR A 19 -11.54 13.26 -10.71
C THR A 19 -12.19 12.05 -10.06
N SER A 20 -13.53 12.03 -10.02
CA SER A 20 -14.33 11.01 -9.36
C SER A 20 -14.22 9.68 -10.11
N GLN A 21 -13.12 8.96 -9.89
CA GLN A 21 -13.03 7.55 -10.25
C GLN A 21 -14.02 6.78 -9.37
N GLU A 22 -14.96 6.10 -10.01
CA GLU A 22 -15.92 5.24 -9.34
C GLU A 22 -15.15 4.15 -8.59
N ARG A 23 -15.13 4.22 -7.25
CA ARG A 23 -14.43 3.24 -6.43
C ARG A 23 -15.16 1.91 -6.53
N LEU A 24 -14.56 0.95 -7.22
CA LEU A 24 -15.10 -0.42 -7.26
C LEU A 24 -15.27 -0.94 -5.83
N HIS A 25 -16.41 -1.61 -5.60
CA HIS A 25 -16.62 -2.33 -4.36
C HIS A 25 -15.53 -3.41 -4.22
N ARG A 26 -15.04 -3.67 -2.99
CA ARG A 26 -13.84 -4.49 -2.74
C ARG A 26 -13.89 -5.87 -3.42
N TYR A 27 -15.06 -6.51 -3.43
CA TYR A 27 -15.23 -7.83 -4.07
C TYR A 27 -15.21 -7.74 -5.59
N ASP A 28 -15.67 -6.65 -6.18
CA ASP A 28 -15.68 -6.49 -7.63
C ASP A 28 -14.27 -6.15 -8.15
N TRP A 29 -13.48 -5.39 -7.39
CA TRP A 29 -12.04 -5.26 -7.63
C TRP A 29 -11.30 -6.61 -7.52
N TRP A 30 -11.61 -7.42 -6.49
CA TRP A 30 -11.01 -8.75 -6.36
C TRP A 30 -11.34 -9.66 -7.55
N LYS A 31 -12.58 -9.59 -8.05
CA LYS A 31 -12.98 -10.29 -9.28
C LYS A 31 -12.25 -9.76 -10.51
N SER A 32 -12.06 -8.45 -10.63
CA SER A 32 -11.42 -7.84 -11.80
C SER A 32 -9.94 -8.23 -11.96
N ILE A 33 -9.26 -8.57 -10.86
CA ILE A 33 -7.88 -9.09 -10.89
C ILE A 33 -7.81 -10.63 -11.03
N GLY A 34 -8.93 -11.29 -11.39
CA GLY A 34 -8.98 -12.73 -11.66
C GLY A 34 -9.29 -13.60 -10.45
N SER A 35 -9.76 -13.04 -9.33
CA SER A 35 -10.04 -13.75 -8.08
C SER A 35 -8.91 -14.69 -7.60
N PRO A 36 -7.71 -14.14 -7.30
CA PRO A 36 -6.56 -14.92 -6.87
C PRO A 36 -6.91 -15.92 -5.76
N ARG A 37 -6.43 -17.16 -5.89
CA ARG A 37 -6.55 -18.22 -4.86
C ARG A 37 -5.21 -18.49 -4.20
N TYR A 38 -4.12 -18.36 -4.95
CA TYR A 38 -2.75 -18.55 -4.46
C TYR A 38 -2.11 -17.20 -4.16
N VAL A 39 -2.09 -16.85 -2.89
CA VAL A 39 -1.62 -15.55 -2.39
C VAL A 39 -0.38 -15.76 -1.53
N THR A 40 0.72 -15.08 -1.85
CA THR A 40 1.91 -15.11 -0.98
C THR A 40 1.75 -14.14 0.18
N ALA A 41 2.10 -14.55 1.40
CA ALA A 41 2.00 -13.70 2.58
C ALA A 41 3.11 -12.62 2.59
N PRO A 42 2.89 -11.48 3.25
CA PRO A 42 3.95 -10.52 3.51
C PRO A 42 4.93 -11.09 4.55
N MET A 43 6.22 -11.15 4.20
CA MET A 43 7.26 -11.74 5.04
C MET A 43 8.52 -10.87 4.98
N VAL A 44 8.97 -10.37 6.14
CA VAL A 44 10.18 -9.55 6.25
C VAL A 44 11.41 -10.40 5.86
N ASP A 45 12.30 -9.83 5.04
CA ASP A 45 13.51 -10.48 4.50
C ASP A 45 13.23 -11.75 3.68
N GLN A 46 12.02 -11.90 3.13
CA GLN A 46 11.63 -13.05 2.32
C GLN A 46 10.76 -12.69 1.11
N SER A 47 9.79 -11.78 1.25
CA SER A 47 8.87 -11.45 0.14
C SER A 47 9.40 -10.35 -0.77
N GLU A 48 10.71 -10.21 -0.96
CA GLU A 48 11.35 -9.28 -1.91
C GLU A 48 11.08 -9.66 -3.36
N LEU A 49 11.43 -8.77 -4.30
CA LEU A 49 11.11 -8.93 -5.72
C LEU A 49 11.54 -10.29 -6.27
N ALA A 50 12.77 -10.74 -5.98
CA ALA A 50 13.27 -12.02 -6.47
C ALA A 50 12.38 -13.21 -6.05
N PHE A 51 11.91 -13.22 -4.79
CA PHE A 51 11.01 -14.27 -4.30
C PHE A 51 9.62 -14.18 -4.91
N ARG A 52 9.06 -12.97 -5.06
CA ARG A 52 7.76 -12.79 -5.72
C ARG A 52 7.81 -13.23 -7.17
N MET A 53 8.85 -12.86 -7.91
CA MET A 53 9.04 -13.31 -9.29
C MET A 53 9.23 -14.82 -9.39
N MET A 54 9.93 -15.44 -8.44
CA MET A 54 10.06 -16.89 -8.37
C MET A 54 8.71 -17.56 -8.11
N THR A 55 7.98 -17.15 -7.07
CA THR A 55 6.68 -17.76 -6.71
C THR A 55 5.62 -17.59 -7.80
N ARG A 56 5.64 -16.49 -8.55
CA ARG A 56 4.79 -16.30 -9.74
C ARG A 56 5.04 -17.37 -10.81
N LYS A 57 6.30 -17.76 -11.05
CA LYS A 57 6.63 -18.88 -11.96
C LYS A 57 6.01 -20.22 -11.52
N TYR A 58 5.71 -20.36 -10.23
CA TYR A 58 5.08 -21.55 -9.64
C TYR A 58 3.58 -21.37 -9.35
N GLY A 59 2.95 -20.31 -9.87
CA GLY A 59 1.49 -20.14 -9.83
C GLY A 59 0.96 -19.22 -8.75
N ALA A 60 1.81 -18.43 -8.07
CA ALA A 60 1.32 -17.33 -7.24
C ALA A 60 0.59 -16.30 -8.11
N GLN A 61 -0.62 -15.93 -7.70
CA GLN A 61 -1.53 -15.05 -8.44
C GLN A 61 -1.61 -13.65 -7.84
N PHE A 62 -1.30 -13.52 -6.56
CA PHE A 62 -1.23 -12.25 -5.85
C PHE A 62 -0.08 -12.32 -4.86
N CYS A 63 0.67 -11.22 -4.73
CA CYS A 63 1.79 -11.16 -3.80
C CYS A 63 1.70 -9.91 -2.92
N TYR A 64 2.37 -9.97 -1.77
CA TYR A 64 2.64 -8.80 -0.94
C TYR A 64 4.13 -8.47 -0.94
N THR A 65 4.45 -7.20 -0.75
CA THR A 65 5.81 -6.77 -0.37
C THR A 65 6.16 -7.27 1.04
N PRO A 66 7.44 -7.18 1.46
CA PRO A 66 7.77 -7.23 2.88
C PRO A 66 7.00 -6.16 3.66
N MET A 67 6.87 -6.36 4.97
CA MET A 67 6.31 -5.35 5.86
C MET A 67 7.30 -4.17 6.00
N MET A 68 6.94 -3.00 5.46
CA MET A 68 7.82 -1.82 5.47
C MET A 68 7.45 -0.86 6.61
N HIS A 69 8.46 -0.34 7.31
CA HIS A 69 8.22 0.63 8.39
C HIS A 69 7.86 2.01 7.82
N ALA A 70 6.60 2.44 7.99
CA ALA A 70 6.03 3.61 7.32
C ALA A 70 6.86 4.88 7.55
N LYS A 71 7.27 5.16 8.78
CA LYS A 71 8.06 6.36 9.11
C LYS A 71 9.42 6.38 8.40
N SER A 72 10.10 5.22 8.36
CA SER A 72 11.38 5.09 7.66
C SER A 72 11.19 5.21 6.15
N PHE A 73 10.10 4.66 5.64
CA PHE A 73 9.75 4.73 4.22
C PHE A 73 9.40 6.15 3.76
N ALA A 74 8.61 6.90 4.53
CA ALA A 74 8.30 8.30 4.22
C ALA A 74 9.57 9.18 4.22
N THR A 75 10.42 9.03 5.24
CA THR A 75 11.51 9.99 5.49
C THR A 75 12.83 9.66 4.78
N SER A 76 13.11 8.39 4.48
CA SER A 76 14.42 7.96 3.99
C SER A 76 14.36 7.34 2.60
N LYS A 77 14.86 8.07 1.60
CA LYS A 77 15.02 7.55 0.23
C LYS A 77 15.84 6.27 0.20
N LYS A 78 16.95 6.23 0.96
CA LYS A 78 17.81 5.03 1.08
C LYS A 78 17.04 3.83 1.64
N TYR A 79 16.15 4.04 2.61
CA TYR A 79 15.30 2.97 3.14
C TYR A 79 14.31 2.49 2.07
N ARG A 80 13.67 3.40 1.31
CA ARG A 80 12.76 3.02 0.23
C ARG A 80 13.44 2.15 -0.83
N GLU A 81 14.57 2.62 -1.36
CA GLU A 81 15.32 1.91 -2.41
C GLU A 81 15.83 0.54 -1.94
N LYS A 82 16.11 0.39 -0.64
CA LYS A 82 16.52 -0.90 -0.07
C LYS A 82 15.36 -1.88 0.13
N ASN A 83 14.18 -1.39 0.52
CA ASN A 83 13.08 -2.24 1.00
C ASN A 83 11.94 -2.39 0.00
N PHE A 84 11.94 -1.61 -1.09
CA PHE A 84 10.95 -1.72 -2.14
C PHE A 84 11.60 -1.69 -3.51
N GLU A 85 11.26 -2.69 -4.30
CA GLU A 85 11.59 -2.83 -5.71
C GLU A 85 10.41 -3.55 -6.38
N THR A 86 10.14 -3.20 -7.64
CA THR A 86 9.14 -3.86 -8.49
C THR A 86 9.70 -4.02 -9.91
N ALA A 87 9.07 -4.85 -10.73
CA ALA A 87 9.45 -5.08 -12.11
C ALA A 87 8.23 -5.42 -12.99
N PRO A 88 8.34 -5.31 -14.32
CA PRO A 88 7.29 -5.77 -15.22
C PRO A 88 6.88 -7.22 -14.92
N GLY A 89 5.57 -7.45 -14.78
CA GLY A 89 5.00 -8.75 -14.42
C GLY A 89 4.88 -9.02 -12.92
N ASP A 90 5.32 -8.11 -12.05
CA ASP A 90 5.09 -8.22 -10.60
C ASP A 90 3.72 -7.66 -10.17
N SER A 91 2.68 -7.83 -10.99
CA SER A 91 1.31 -7.44 -10.67
C SER A 91 0.37 -8.65 -10.84
N PRO A 92 -0.69 -8.78 -10.04
CA PRO A 92 -1.13 -7.88 -8.95
C PRO A 92 -0.26 -7.97 -7.67
N LEU A 93 0.02 -6.84 -7.03
CA LEU A 93 0.86 -6.70 -5.83
C LEU A 93 0.19 -5.78 -4.81
N ALA A 94 0.40 -6.02 -3.52
CA ALA A 94 0.07 -5.06 -2.47
C ALA A 94 1.27 -4.71 -1.60
N ALA A 95 1.48 -3.42 -1.37
CA ALA A 95 2.43 -2.94 -0.37
C ALA A 95 1.85 -3.08 1.04
N GLN A 96 2.64 -3.63 1.97
CA GLN A 96 2.32 -3.65 3.38
C GLN A 96 3.16 -2.63 4.15
N PHE A 97 2.49 -1.74 4.87
CA PHE A 97 3.14 -0.80 5.79
C PHE A 97 2.77 -1.10 7.24
N CYS A 98 3.75 -1.02 8.13
CA CYS A 98 3.53 -0.96 9.57
C CYS A 98 3.73 0.48 10.09
N GLY A 99 2.88 0.87 11.05
CA GLY A 99 2.93 2.18 11.68
C GLY A 99 1.71 2.39 12.58
N ASP A 100 1.82 3.39 13.45
CA ASP A 100 0.79 3.80 14.43
C ASP A 100 0.15 5.15 14.09
N ASN A 101 0.71 5.88 13.12
CA ASN A 101 0.21 7.18 12.66
C ASN A 101 -0.30 7.10 11.22
N GLY A 102 -1.61 7.27 11.05
CA GLY A 102 -2.28 7.19 9.74
C GLY A 102 -1.74 8.19 8.70
N ASN A 103 -1.36 9.41 9.10
CA ASN A 103 -0.84 10.41 8.16
C ASN A 103 0.52 9.98 7.59
N ILE A 104 1.38 9.38 8.44
CA ILE A 104 2.69 8.85 8.01
C ILE A 104 2.50 7.65 7.08
N ILE A 105 1.52 6.78 7.35
CA ILE A 105 1.21 5.65 6.47
C ILE A 105 0.76 6.13 5.09
N VAL A 106 -0.10 7.15 5.03
CA VAL A 106 -0.53 7.77 3.76
C VAL A 106 0.65 8.39 3.01
N GLU A 107 1.52 9.13 3.71
CA GLU A 107 2.73 9.70 3.11
C GLU A 107 3.67 8.62 2.55
N ALA A 108 3.86 7.52 3.30
CA ALA A 108 4.66 6.39 2.84
C ALA A 108 4.06 5.73 1.58
N ALA A 109 2.74 5.54 1.55
CA ALA A 109 2.03 4.94 0.41
C ALA A 109 2.15 5.79 -0.86
N ARG A 110 2.07 7.13 -0.75
CA ARG A 110 2.19 8.06 -1.89
C ARG A 110 3.51 7.92 -2.66
N HIS A 111 4.56 7.39 -2.05
CA HIS A 111 5.82 7.17 -2.75
C HIS A 111 5.77 6.04 -3.79
N ILE A 112 4.83 5.09 -3.66
CA ILE A 112 4.79 3.86 -4.46
C ILE A 112 3.39 3.48 -4.95
N GLU A 113 2.37 4.33 -4.75
CA GLU A 113 0.98 4.00 -5.10
C GLU A 113 0.78 3.68 -6.59
N ASP A 114 1.57 4.27 -7.49
CA ASP A 114 1.54 3.99 -8.93
C ASP A 114 2.40 2.77 -9.34
N GLN A 115 3.09 2.13 -8.40
CA GLN A 115 4.05 1.05 -8.65
C GLN A 115 3.57 -0.33 -8.18
N VAL A 116 2.40 -0.41 -7.53
CA VAL A 116 1.84 -1.64 -6.95
C VAL A 116 0.46 -1.99 -7.50
#